data_AF-K3WDL6-F1
#
_entry.id   AF-K3WDL6-F1
#
_cell.length_a   1.000
_cell.length_b   1.000
_cell.length_c   1.000
_cell.angle_alpha   90.00
_cell.angle_beta   90.00
_cell.angle_gamma   90.00
#
_symmetry.space_group_name_H-M   'P 1'
#
loop_
_entity.id
_entity.type
_entity.pdbx_description
1 polymer ?
#
loop_
_entity_poly.entity_id
_entity_poly.type
_entity_poly.pdbx_seq_one_letter_code
_entity_poly.pdbx_strand_id
1 'polypeptide(L)'
;MGKSPGLKLQASIVQDNIPIEVTPGLFVGSIHAAFNVEALKDKKITHILNLAGTYSTFPDDFAYLSVSIRDKEYSNLLSCLPVAAVFIEAGVNAGGVLIHW
;
A
#
# COMPACT_ATOMS: atom_id res chain seq x y z
N MET A 1 -17.01 -1.59 -35.41
CA MET A 1 -16.02 -1.04 -34.48
C MET A 1 -15.89 -2.01 -33.31
N GLY A 2 -15.09 -3.09 -33.48
CA GLY A 2 -14.96 -4.14 -32.48
C GLY A 2 -14.05 -3.68 -31.35
N LYS A 3 -14.54 -3.65 -30.11
CA LYS A 3 -13.69 -3.43 -28.93
C LYS A 3 -12.71 -4.60 -28.85
N SER A 4 -11.41 -4.33 -28.95
CA SER A 4 -10.39 -5.31 -28.60
C SER A 4 -10.68 -5.82 -27.19
N PRO A 5 -10.72 -7.14 -26.96
CA PRO A 5 -10.86 -7.66 -25.60
C PRO A 5 -9.59 -7.27 -24.86
N GLY A 6 -9.70 -6.28 -23.96
CA GLY A 6 -8.61 -5.95 -23.06
C GLY A 6 -8.23 -7.20 -22.29
N LEU A 7 -6.92 -7.50 -22.24
CA LEU A 7 -6.39 -8.56 -21.39
C LEU A 7 -6.87 -8.29 -19.95
N LYS A 8 -7.78 -9.13 -19.45
CA LYS A 8 -8.19 -9.11 -18.04
C LYS A 8 -7.34 -10.11 -17.29
N LEU A 9 -6.64 -9.66 -16.25
CA LEU A 9 -5.95 -10.54 -15.33
C LEU A 9 -6.98 -11.46 -14.68
N GLN A 10 -6.73 -12.77 -14.71
CA GLN A 10 -7.55 -13.71 -13.96
C GLN A 10 -7.21 -13.53 -12.49
N ALA A 11 -8.16 -12.99 -11.71
CA ALA A 11 -7.97 -12.76 -10.29
C ALA A 11 -7.57 -14.06 -9.56
N SER A 12 -8.05 -15.23 -9.99
CA SER A 12 -7.64 -16.53 -9.43
C SER A 12 -6.15 -16.87 -9.61
N ILE A 13 -5.44 -16.20 -10.52
CA ILE A 13 -4.02 -16.41 -10.82
C ILE A 13 -3.17 -15.27 -10.27
N VAL A 14 -3.66 -14.03 -10.32
CA VAL A 14 -2.95 -12.84 -9.87
C VAL A 14 -3.65 -12.27 -8.64
N GLN A 15 -3.09 -12.57 -7.47
CA GLN A 15 -3.57 -12.12 -6.17
C GLN A 15 -2.63 -11.02 -5.64
N ASP A 16 -2.52 -9.91 -6.36
CA ASP A 16 -1.73 -8.74 -5.91
C ASP A 16 -2.52 -7.83 -4.96
N ASN A 17 -3.77 -8.19 -4.65
CA ASN A 17 -4.67 -7.49 -3.76
C ASN A 17 -4.58 -7.94 -2.28
N ILE A 18 -3.61 -8.78 -1.93
CA ILE A 18 -3.38 -9.25 -0.56
C ILE A 18 -2.05 -8.69 -0.04
N PRO A 19 -2.04 -7.92 1.06
CA PRO A 19 -0.82 -7.48 1.72
C PRO A 19 0.04 -8.68 2.17
N ILE A 20 1.33 -8.64 1.84
CA ILE A 20 2.29 -9.67 2.25
C ILE A 20 3.12 -9.16 3.42
N GLU A 21 3.16 -9.93 4.51
CA GLU A 21 3.95 -9.59 5.69
C GLU A 21 5.43 -9.86 5.42
N VAL A 22 6.27 -8.82 5.58
CA VAL A 22 7.73 -8.92 5.39
C VAL A 22 8.48 -9.06 6.72
N THR A 23 7.90 -8.49 7.79
CA THR A 23 8.35 -8.59 9.18
C THR A 23 7.12 -8.34 10.07
N PRO A 24 7.08 -8.79 11.34
CA PRO A 24 5.88 -8.68 12.17
C PRO A 24 5.26 -7.28 12.16
N GLY A 25 4.00 -7.19 11.71
CA GLY A 25 3.24 -5.94 11.64
C GLY A 25 3.58 -5.02 10.46
N LEU A 26 4.51 -5.39 9.59
CA LEU A 26 4.85 -4.63 8.39
C LEU A 26 4.52 -5.43 7.13
N PHE A 27 3.71 -4.82 6.27
CA PHE A 27 3.18 -5.41 5.07
C PHE A 27 3.57 -4.60 3.85
N VAL A 28 3.71 -5.29 2.72
CA VAL A 28 4.02 -4.71 1.41
C VAL A 28 2.99 -5.22 0.40
N GLY A 29 2.52 -4.35 -0.49
CA GLY A 29 1.53 -4.72 -1.50
C GLY A 29 1.38 -3.69 -2.61
N SER A 30 0.64 -4.04 -3.66
CA SER A 30 0.29 -3.09 -4.72
C SER A 30 -0.84 -2.16 -4.29
N ILE A 31 -1.18 -1.18 -5.13
CA ILE A 31 -2.39 -0.38 -4.96
C ILE A 31 -3.67 -1.23 -4.79
N HIS A 32 -3.75 -2.42 -5.39
CA HIS A 32 -4.92 -3.30 -5.21
C HIS A 32 -5.01 -3.85 -3.78
N ALA A 33 -3.88 -4.04 -3.10
CA ALA A 33 -3.87 -4.43 -1.69
C ALA A 33 -4.40 -3.29 -0.79
N ALA A 34 -4.10 -2.04 -1.13
CA ALA A 34 -4.64 -0.87 -0.43
C ALA A 34 -6.16 -0.70 -0.64
N PHE A 35 -6.72 -1.25 -1.72
CA PHE A 35 -8.16 -1.23 -1.99
C PHE A 35 -8.93 -2.39 -1.35
N ASN A 36 -8.24 -3.39 -0.80
CA ASN A 36 -8.86 -4.57 -0.21
C ASN A 36 -9.07 -4.40 1.31
N VAL A 37 -10.12 -3.66 1.69
CA VAL A 37 -10.42 -3.36 3.11
C VAL A 37 -10.57 -4.60 3.98
N GLU A 38 -11.10 -5.69 3.43
CA GLU A 38 -11.25 -6.96 4.16
C GLU A 38 -9.87 -7.53 4.52
N ALA A 39 -8.96 -7.61 3.53
CA ALA A 39 -7.59 -8.08 3.79
C ALA A 39 -6.83 -7.14 4.74
N LEU A 40 -7.03 -5.82 4.65
CA LEU A 40 -6.42 -4.87 5.58
C LEU A 40 -6.87 -5.11 7.03
N LYS A 41 -8.19 -5.29 7.24
CA LYS A 41 -8.77 -5.53 8.55
C LYS A 41 -8.38 -6.90 9.11
N ASP A 42 -8.37 -7.95 8.29
CA ASP A 42 -7.92 -9.29 8.67
C ASP A 42 -6.47 -9.32 9.14
N LYS A 43 -5.60 -8.52 8.50
CA LYS A 43 -4.20 -8.34 8.87
C LYS A 43 -3.97 -7.34 10.01
N LYS A 44 -5.04 -6.76 10.57
CA LYS A 44 -4.99 -5.75 11.64
C LYS A 44 -4.16 -4.52 11.26
N ILE A 45 -4.15 -4.18 9.98
CA ILE A 45 -3.49 -2.97 9.48
C ILE A 45 -4.28 -1.76 9.97
N THR A 46 -3.59 -0.76 10.50
CA THR A 46 -4.16 0.51 10.98
C THR A 46 -3.56 1.72 10.28
N HIS A 47 -2.40 1.54 9.65
CA HIS A 47 -1.64 2.60 8.97
C HIS A 47 -1.31 2.21 7.52
N ILE A 48 -1.42 3.15 6.60
CA ILE A 48 -1.14 2.95 5.18
C ILE A 48 -0.14 4.02 4.71
N LEU A 49 1.06 3.59 4.33
CA LEU A 49 2.08 4.39 3.68
C LEU A 49 1.91 4.30 2.16
N ASN A 50 1.43 5.37 1.55
CA ASN A 50 1.14 5.46 0.13
C ASN A 50 2.29 6.17 -0.61
N LEU A 51 3.05 5.42 -1.41
CA LEU A 51 4.13 5.96 -2.24
C LEU A 51 3.67 6.35 -3.66
N ALA A 52 2.49 5.89 -4.08
CA ALA A 52 1.91 6.10 -5.40
C ALA A 52 1.46 7.54 -5.66
N GLY A 53 1.25 8.32 -4.58
CA GLY A 53 0.65 9.65 -4.66
C GLY A 53 -0.84 9.62 -5.03
N THR A 54 -1.51 8.50 -4.78
CA THR A 54 -2.96 8.37 -4.97
C THR A 54 -3.75 8.89 -3.75
N TYR A 55 -5.07 8.99 -3.89
CA TYR A 55 -5.93 9.40 -2.78
C TYR A 55 -6.09 8.28 -1.74
N SER A 56 -6.28 8.65 -0.48
CA SER A 56 -6.64 7.72 0.59
C SER A 56 -8.01 7.10 0.33
N THR A 57 -8.07 5.79 0.22
CA THR A 57 -9.31 5.07 -0.16
C THR A 57 -10.30 4.95 0.99
N PHE A 58 -9.80 4.77 2.22
CA PHE A 58 -10.62 4.59 3.43
C PHE A 58 -10.11 5.51 4.57
N PRO A 59 -10.16 6.84 4.39
CA PRO A 59 -9.54 7.80 5.30
C PRO A 59 -10.13 7.80 6.72
N ASP A 60 -11.36 7.30 6.89
CA ASP A 60 -12.01 7.19 8.19
C ASP A 60 -11.63 5.91 8.96
N ASP A 61 -11.10 4.89 8.26
CA ASP A 61 -10.75 3.58 8.83
C ASP A 61 -9.24 3.45 9.15
N PHE A 62 -8.37 4.17 8.43
CA PHE A 62 -6.91 4.03 8.55
C PHE A 62 -6.20 5.38 8.61
N ALA A 63 -5.06 5.41 9.31
CA ALA A 63 -4.13 6.53 9.23
C ALA A 63 -3.33 6.45 7.92
N TYR A 64 -3.13 7.58 7.25
CA TYR A 64 -2.38 7.65 6.00
C TYR A 64 -1.17 8.56 6.11
N LEU A 65 -0.07 8.13 5.50
CA LEU A 65 1.02 9.00 5.08
C LEU A 65 1.19 8.82 3.58
N SER A 66 0.96 9.89 2.81
CA SER A 66 1.18 9.89 1.37
C SER A 66 2.47 10.63 1.03
N VAL A 67 3.41 9.93 0.41
CA VAL A 67 4.67 10.50 -0.09
C VAL A 67 4.75 10.22 -1.58
N SER A 68 4.55 11.23 -2.42
CA SER A 68 4.63 11.03 -3.87
C SER A 68 6.09 10.91 -4.31
N ILE A 69 6.51 9.70 -4.69
CA ILE A 69 7.83 9.41 -5.24
C ILE A 69 7.65 8.75 -6.59
N ARG A 70 8.33 9.27 -7.61
CA ARG A 70 8.30 8.65 -8.93
C ARG A 70 9.20 7.42 -8.93
N ASP A 71 8.74 6.35 -9.57
CA ASP A 71 9.59 5.19 -9.88
C ASP A 71 10.57 5.53 -11.03
N LYS A 72 11.61 6.26 -10.66
CA LYS A 72 12.66 6.79 -11.54
C LYS A 72 13.98 6.81 -10.79
N GLU A 73 15.07 6.52 -11.49
CA GLU A 73 16.43 6.50 -10.96
C GLU A 73 16.88 7.81 -10.31
N TYR A 74 16.32 8.95 -10.75
CA TYR A 74 16.63 10.27 -10.22
C TYR A 74 15.78 10.68 -9.01
N SER A 75 14.82 9.86 -8.58
CA SER A 75 13.98 10.15 -7.41
C SER A 75 14.77 9.99 -6.12
N ASN A 76 14.75 11.01 -5.26
CA ASN A 76 15.43 10.96 -3.97
C ASN A 76 14.59 10.25 -2.90
N LEU A 77 14.61 8.91 -2.89
CA LEU A 77 13.96 8.09 -1.86
C LEU A 77 14.49 8.38 -0.46
N LEU A 78 15.79 8.69 -0.32
CA LEU A 78 16.40 8.93 0.99
C LEU A 78 15.79 10.13 1.72
N SER A 79 15.24 11.09 0.98
CA SER A 79 14.59 12.27 1.58
C SER A 79 13.32 11.96 2.36
N CYS A 80 12.62 10.87 2.04
CA CYS A 80 11.38 10.50 2.73
C CYS A 80 11.58 9.46 3.83
N LEU A 81 12.73 8.79 3.89
CA LEU A 81 12.97 7.73 4.85
C LEU A 81 12.75 8.17 6.31
N PRO A 82 13.14 9.39 6.75
CA PRO A 82 12.91 9.80 8.13
C PRO A 82 11.43 9.84 8.51
N VAL A 83 10.58 10.45 7.67
CA VAL A 83 9.14 10.55 7.94
C VAL A 83 8.44 9.20 7.79
N ALA A 84 8.85 8.39 6.80
CA ALA A 84 8.34 7.04 6.62
C ALA A 84 8.68 6.14 7.81
N ALA A 85 9.91 6.22 8.34
CA ALA A 85 10.33 5.43 9.49
C ALA A 85 9.50 5.72 10.73
N VAL A 86 9.28 7.00 11.04
CA VAL A 86 8.43 7.42 12.18
C VAL A 86 7.00 6.91 12.02
N PHE A 87 6.44 7.01 10.82
CA PHE A 87 5.09 6.52 10.54
C PHE A 87 4.98 4.99 10.64
N ILE A 88 5.98 4.27 10.13
CA ILE A 88 6.05 2.80 10.23
C ILE A 88 6.12 2.36 11.69
N GLU A 89 6.98 2.99 12.50
CA GLU A 89 7.11 2.67 13.92
C GLU A 89 5.80 2.90 14.68
N ALA A 90 5.14 4.04 14.45
CA ALA A 90 3.83 4.33 15.05
C ALA A 90 2.78 3.28 14.67
N GLY A 91 2.74 2.89 13.41
CA GLY A 91 1.74 1.93 12.92
C GLY A 91 1.99 0.50 13.36
N VAL A 92 3.24 0.04 13.42
CA VAL A 92 3.60 -1.28 13.97
C VAL A 92 3.23 -1.36 15.46
N ASN A 93 3.40 -0.27 16.22
CA ASN A 93 3.02 -0.23 17.64
C ASN A 93 1.49 -0.20 17.85
N ALA A 94 0.73 0.33 16.90
CA ALA A 94 -0.73 0.42 16.98
C ALA A 94 -1.45 -0.82 16.39
N GLY A 95 -0.80 -1.55 15.49
CA GLY A 95 -1.37 -2.67 14.75
C GLY A 95 -0.43 -3.12 13.65
N GLY A 96 -0.79 -2.83 12.40
CA GLY A 96 0.04 -3.12 11.24
C GLY A 96 0.11 -1.96 10.25
N VAL A 97 1.13 -1.99 9.40
CA VAL A 97 1.39 -0.98 8.37
C VAL A 97 1.43 -1.64 7.00
N LEU A 98 0.63 -1.14 6.06
CA LEU A 98 0.82 -1.44 4.64
C LEU A 98 1.68 -0.35 4.00
N ILE A 99 2.77 -0.75 3.34
CA ILE A 99 3.49 0.07 2.37
C ILE A 99 3.04 -0.34 0.97
N HIS A 100 2.54 0.61 0.17
CA HIS A 100 2.18 0.35 -1.22
C HIS A 100 2.66 1.44 -2.19
N TRP A 101 2.74 1.07 -3.47
CA TRP A 101 3.07 1.94 -4.60
C TRP A 101 2.07 1.78 -5.75
#